data_AF-A0A496XRC9-F1
#
_entry.id   AF-A0A496XRC9-F1
#
_cell.length_a   1.000
_cell.length_b   1.000
_cell.length_c   1.000
_cell.angle_alpha   90.00
_cell.angle_beta   90.00
_cell.angle_gamma   90.00
#
_symmetry.space_group_name_H-M   'P 1'
#
loop_
_entity.id
_entity.type
_entity.pdbx_description
1 polymer ?
#
loop_
_entity_poly.entity_id
_entity_poly.type
_entity_poly.pdbx_seq_one_letter_code
_entity_poly.pdbx_strand_id
1 'polypeptide(L)'
;MISKHFPQTEKILGTKLFSELTSHFHSKDYGAFPQYLKENLPDIGTRYSFIPELSRLEYTIYTGQTHYEKFIPTLDTLRPLQIIEDSSKISLSLSPNIRLFKSWFPVWEIWQESTNADETPDLINLDLQPKVKKPYFYIINQSDKGPNAYPVKKSIYHLIEGILRGNSFSSVAAKLYAHKEPIVLTKALNKIQSLRLIDNYQIDQR
;
A
#
# COMPACT_ATOMS: atom_id res chain seq x y z
N MET A 1 -14.00 17.21 -10.73
CA MET A 1 -15.05 16.22 -10.43
C MET A 1 -14.44 15.15 -9.55
N ILE A 2 -15.00 14.92 -8.37
CA ILE A 2 -14.45 14.01 -7.36
C ILE A 2 -14.41 12.55 -7.85
N SER A 3 -15.35 12.16 -8.72
CA SER A 3 -15.36 10.86 -9.42
C SER A 3 -14.05 10.48 -10.10
N LYS A 4 -13.30 11.45 -10.65
CA LYS A 4 -11.98 11.18 -11.27
C LYS A 4 -10.94 10.63 -10.27
N HIS A 5 -11.14 10.85 -8.98
CA HIS A 5 -10.24 10.40 -7.91
C HIS A 5 -10.71 9.08 -7.28
N PHE A 6 -11.99 8.72 -7.46
CA PHE A 6 -12.62 7.56 -6.81
C PHE A 6 -13.52 6.75 -7.77
N PRO A 7 -13.05 6.41 -8.98
CA PRO A 7 -13.89 5.74 -9.98
C PRO A 7 -14.44 4.39 -9.53
N GLN A 8 -13.67 3.60 -8.76
CA GLN A 8 -14.11 2.29 -8.30
C GLN A 8 -15.07 2.40 -7.12
N THR A 9 -14.88 3.37 -6.24
CA THR A 9 -15.84 3.71 -5.20
C THR A 9 -17.19 4.12 -5.81
N GLU A 10 -17.19 4.98 -6.83
CA GLU A 10 -18.40 5.36 -7.56
C GLU A 10 -19.08 4.14 -8.20
N LYS A 11 -18.29 3.28 -8.85
CA LYS A 11 -18.78 2.08 -9.52
C LYS A 11 -19.50 1.12 -8.58
N ILE A 12 -18.96 0.89 -7.39
CA ILE A 12 -19.56 -0.04 -6.41
C ILE A 12 -20.78 0.58 -5.71
N LEU A 13 -20.77 1.89 -5.41
CA LEU A 13 -21.91 2.57 -4.79
C LEU A 13 -23.03 2.87 -5.80
N GLY A 14 -22.69 2.93 -7.09
CA GLY A 14 -23.54 3.43 -8.15
C GLY A 14 -23.55 4.96 -8.22
N THR A 15 -23.65 5.49 -9.44
CA THR A 15 -23.58 6.93 -9.73
C THR A 15 -24.56 7.77 -8.92
N LYS A 16 -25.78 7.27 -8.67
CA LYS A 16 -26.81 8.01 -7.93
C LYS A 16 -26.40 8.26 -6.48
N LEU A 17 -26.07 7.20 -5.73
CA LEU A 17 -25.68 7.29 -4.32
C LEU A 17 -24.35 8.04 -4.18
N PHE A 18 -23.39 7.79 -5.08
CA PHE A 18 -22.12 8.52 -5.08
C PHE A 18 -22.31 10.02 -5.32
N SER A 19 -23.19 10.41 -6.27
CA SER A 19 -23.49 11.82 -6.54
C SER A 19 -24.16 12.51 -5.35
N GLU A 20 -25.09 11.82 -4.68
CA GLU A 20 -25.73 12.32 -3.47
C GLU A 20 -24.71 12.56 -2.36
N LEU A 21 -23.91 11.54 -2.02
CA LEU A 21 -22.86 11.64 -1.01
C LEU A 21 -21.85 12.74 -1.32
N THR A 22 -21.44 12.88 -2.58
CA THR A 22 -20.44 13.87 -2.99
C THR A 22 -20.97 15.29 -3.06
N SER A 23 -22.29 15.48 -3.25
CA SER A 23 -22.92 16.80 -3.23
C SER A 23 -22.83 17.49 -1.86
N HIS A 24 -22.74 16.70 -0.79
CA HIS A 24 -22.60 17.14 0.60
C HIS A 24 -21.14 17.20 1.07
N PHE A 25 -20.18 16.78 0.24
CA PHE A 25 -18.75 16.85 0.56
C PHE A 25 -18.15 18.17 0.04
N HIS A 26 -17.94 19.14 0.94
CA HIS A 26 -17.48 20.49 0.59
C HIS A 26 -15.97 20.72 0.81
N SER A 27 -15.20 19.70 1.18
CA SER A 27 -13.75 19.83 1.39
C SER A 27 -13.00 20.00 0.07
N LYS A 28 -11.98 20.86 0.09
CA LYS A 28 -10.98 20.95 -1.00
C LYS A 28 -9.89 19.89 -0.88
N ASP A 29 -9.78 19.27 0.29
CA ASP A 29 -8.90 18.13 0.52
C ASP A 29 -9.66 16.83 0.23
N TYR A 30 -9.43 16.25 -0.95
CA TYR A 30 -10.02 14.96 -1.33
C TYR A 30 -9.48 13.80 -0.47
N GLY A 31 -8.36 13.97 0.24
CA GLY A 31 -7.88 12.99 1.22
C GLY A 31 -8.81 12.81 2.42
N ALA A 32 -9.72 13.76 2.67
CA ALA A 32 -10.74 13.67 3.72
C ALA A 32 -11.97 12.85 3.30
N PHE A 33 -12.15 12.57 2.00
CA PHE A 33 -13.34 11.87 1.49
C PHE A 33 -13.54 10.46 2.07
N PRO A 34 -12.50 9.63 2.27
CA PRO A 34 -12.64 8.33 2.93
C PRO A 34 -13.22 8.42 4.34
N GLN A 35 -12.80 9.41 5.13
CA GLN A 35 -13.33 9.62 6.48
C GLN A 35 -14.77 10.10 6.44
N TYR A 36 -15.09 11.02 5.51
CA TYR A 36 -16.46 11.45 5.27
C TYR A 36 -17.38 10.28 4.92
N LEU A 37 -16.96 9.38 4.04
CA LEU A 37 -17.72 8.16 3.70
C LEU A 37 -17.94 7.28 4.93
N LYS A 38 -16.93 7.12 5.78
CA LYS A 38 -17.05 6.34 7.02
C LYS A 38 -18.14 6.88 7.96
N GLU A 39 -18.36 8.19 7.95
CA GLU A 39 -19.31 8.88 8.83
C GLU A 39 -20.72 9.01 8.21
N ASN A 40 -20.81 9.06 6.88
CA ASN A 40 -22.03 9.45 6.17
C ASN A 40 -22.57 8.38 5.21
N LEU A 41 -21.86 7.26 5.01
CA LEU A 41 -22.43 6.14 4.27
C LEU A 41 -23.69 5.67 5.01
N PRO A 42 -24.84 5.56 4.31
CA PRO A 42 -26.03 4.96 4.90
C PRO A 42 -25.71 3.56 5.40
N ASP A 43 -26.52 3.00 6.31
CA ASP A 43 -26.30 1.64 6.82
C ASP A 43 -26.62 0.62 5.72
N ILE A 44 -25.71 0.45 4.76
CA ILE A 44 -25.85 -0.41 3.57
C ILE A 44 -25.54 -1.88 3.91
N GLY A 45 -25.52 -2.23 5.20
CA GLY A 45 -25.14 -3.53 5.71
C GLY A 45 -23.63 -3.77 5.69
N THR A 46 -23.20 -4.85 6.35
CA THR A 46 -21.78 -5.23 6.51
C THR A 46 -21.04 -5.37 5.18
N ARG A 47 -21.78 -5.62 4.09
CA ARG A 47 -21.26 -5.84 2.73
C ARG A 47 -20.51 -4.65 2.14
N TYR A 48 -20.77 -3.41 2.55
CA TYR A 48 -20.12 -2.21 2.01
C TYR A 48 -19.15 -1.53 3.00
N SER A 49 -18.86 -2.18 4.12
CA SER A 49 -17.97 -1.64 5.16
C SER A 49 -16.54 -1.34 4.68
N PHE A 50 -16.11 -1.92 3.56
CA PHE A 50 -14.81 -1.69 2.94
C PHE A 50 -14.73 -0.39 2.12
N ILE A 51 -15.84 0.27 1.81
CA ILE A 51 -15.89 1.42 0.88
C ILE A 51 -14.98 2.59 1.33
N PRO A 52 -14.97 3.00 2.63
CA PRO A 52 -14.01 3.98 3.10
C PRO A 52 -12.55 3.57 2.87
N GLU A 53 -12.23 2.29 3.04
CA GLU A 53 -10.88 1.79 2.81
C GLU A 53 -10.52 1.73 1.32
N LEU A 54 -11.47 1.38 0.46
CA LEU A 54 -11.29 1.41 -0.99
C LEU A 54 -11.03 2.83 -1.49
N SER A 55 -11.83 3.82 -1.07
CA SER A 55 -11.62 5.22 -1.45
C SER A 55 -10.25 5.74 -0.99
N ARG A 56 -9.78 5.33 0.19
CA ARG A 56 -8.42 5.66 0.66
C ARG A 56 -7.35 5.04 -0.22
N LEU A 57 -7.55 3.82 -0.73
CA LEU A 57 -6.65 3.18 -1.69
C LEU A 57 -6.61 3.97 -2.99
N GLU A 58 -7.76 4.32 -3.54
CA GLU A 58 -7.84 5.09 -4.79
C GLU A 58 -7.13 6.44 -4.69
N TYR A 59 -7.32 7.15 -3.58
CA TYR A 59 -6.59 8.40 -3.33
C TYR A 59 -5.07 8.18 -3.21
N THR A 60 -4.64 7.07 -2.60
CA THR A 60 -3.21 6.70 -2.50
C THR A 60 -2.62 6.43 -3.89
N ILE A 61 -3.37 5.74 -4.76
CA ILE A 61 -2.97 5.48 -6.15
C ILE A 61 -2.91 6.78 -6.94
N TYR A 62 -3.96 7.60 -6.87
CA TYR A 62 -4.05 8.87 -7.57
C TYR A 62 -2.89 9.80 -7.21
N THR A 63 -2.63 9.99 -5.92
CA THR A 63 -1.49 10.80 -5.46
C THR A 63 -0.15 10.17 -5.82
N GLY A 64 -0.06 8.85 -5.91
CA GLY A 64 1.11 8.15 -6.46
C GLY A 64 1.36 8.48 -7.93
N GLN A 65 0.31 8.59 -8.74
CA GLN A 65 0.40 8.96 -10.16
C GLN A 65 0.88 10.40 -10.34
N THR A 66 0.40 11.35 -9.53
CA THR A 66 0.78 12.77 -9.64
C THR A 66 2.24 13.05 -9.25
N HIS A 67 2.80 12.20 -8.37
CA HIS A 67 4.19 12.31 -7.91
C HIS A 67 5.06 11.21 -8.51
N TYR A 68 4.68 10.68 -9.67
CA TYR A 68 5.43 9.61 -10.32
C TYR A 68 6.78 10.13 -10.79
N GLU A 69 7.83 9.44 -10.38
CA GLU A 69 9.19 9.67 -10.84
C GLU A 69 9.68 8.44 -11.59
N LYS A 70 10.29 8.63 -12.76
CA LYS A 70 10.81 7.48 -13.52
C LYS A 70 11.87 6.77 -12.67
N PHE A 71 11.65 5.49 -12.42
CA PHE A 71 12.46 4.71 -11.51
C PHE A 71 13.10 3.52 -12.23
N ILE A 72 14.41 3.38 -12.09
CA ILE A 72 15.17 2.24 -12.62
C ILE A 72 15.78 1.52 -11.40
N PRO A 73 15.32 0.30 -11.07
CA PRO A 73 15.80 -0.41 -9.90
C PRO A 73 17.27 -0.79 -10.05
N THR A 74 18.01 -0.73 -8.95
CA THR A 74 19.37 -1.30 -8.90
C THR A 74 19.30 -2.81 -9.15
N LEU A 75 20.14 -3.33 -10.04
CA LEU A 75 20.22 -4.76 -10.37
C LEU A 75 21.30 -5.52 -9.58
N ASP A 76 22.01 -4.84 -8.70
CA ASP A 76 23.14 -5.44 -7.98
C ASP A 76 22.70 -6.67 -7.19
N THR A 77 23.39 -7.79 -7.44
CA THR A 77 23.19 -9.05 -6.72
C THR A 77 23.67 -8.86 -5.29
N LEU A 78 22.71 -8.75 -4.38
CA LEU A 78 23.03 -8.61 -2.96
C LEU A 78 23.61 -9.92 -2.43
N ARG A 79 24.78 -9.82 -1.80
CA ARG A 79 25.30 -10.94 -1.02
C ARG A 79 24.33 -11.21 0.13
N PRO A 80 24.01 -12.48 0.43
CA PRO A 80 23.11 -12.79 1.51
C PRO A 80 23.71 -12.32 2.84
N LEU A 81 22.96 -11.47 3.55
CA LEU A 81 23.22 -11.14 4.96
C LEU A 81 23.23 -12.42 5.79
N GLN A 82 24.26 -12.67 6.59
CA GLN A 82 24.34 -13.86 7.45
C GLN A 82 24.04 -13.53 8.91
N ILE A 83 24.42 -12.35 9.39
CA ILE A 83 24.19 -11.88 10.76
C ILE A 83 23.61 -10.45 10.82
N ILE A 84 23.04 -10.04 11.96
CA ILE A 84 22.48 -8.68 12.14
C ILE A 84 23.57 -7.62 12.04
N GLU A 85 24.78 -7.91 12.50
CA GLU A 85 25.93 -7.00 12.43
C GLU A 85 26.29 -6.65 10.97
N ASP A 86 26.03 -7.52 10.00
CA ASP A 86 26.21 -7.23 8.58
C ASP A 86 25.23 -6.14 8.09
N SER A 87 24.11 -5.93 8.77
CA SER A 87 23.11 -4.93 8.38
C SER A 87 23.62 -3.51 8.54
N SER A 88 24.58 -3.24 9.44
CA SER A 88 25.16 -1.90 9.62
C SER A 88 26.05 -1.49 8.44
N LYS A 89 26.51 -2.47 7.65
CA LYS A 89 27.26 -2.24 6.42
C LYS A 89 26.37 -1.93 5.22
N ILE A 90 25.05 -2.10 5.34
CA ILE A 90 24.13 -1.84 4.25
C ILE A 90 23.60 -0.43 4.32
N SER A 91 23.81 0.30 3.23
CA SER A 91 23.05 1.51 2.90
C SER A 91 22.09 1.17 1.76
N LEU A 92 20.80 1.47 1.94
CA LEU A 92 19.82 1.30 0.88
C LEU A 92 18.84 2.46 0.85
N SER A 93 18.46 2.88 -0.36
CA SER A 93 17.29 3.75 -0.60
C SER A 93 16.23 2.96 -1.35
N LEU A 94 14.98 3.33 -1.12
CA LEU A 94 13.82 2.71 -1.75
C LEU A 94 13.30 3.60 -2.88
N SER A 95 12.57 2.99 -3.82
CA SER A 95 11.92 3.71 -4.92
C SER A 95 11.05 4.87 -4.39
N PRO A 96 11.13 6.07 -5.00
CA PRO A 96 10.32 7.23 -4.60
C PRO A 96 8.81 7.02 -4.86
N ASN A 97 8.47 6.03 -5.69
CA ASN A 97 7.11 5.71 -6.10
C ASN A 97 6.37 4.77 -5.14
N ILE A 98 7.02 4.36 -4.05
CA ILE A 98 6.41 3.45 -3.09
C ILE A 98 5.44 4.20 -2.19
N ARG A 99 4.26 3.62 -2.00
CA ARG A 99 3.29 4.01 -0.98
C ARG A 99 2.94 2.79 -0.15
N LEU A 100 2.85 2.99 1.16
CA LEU A 100 2.48 1.93 2.08
C LEU A 100 0.99 1.99 2.37
N PHE A 101 0.32 0.85 2.26
CA PHE A 101 -1.11 0.75 2.49
C PHE A 101 -1.44 -0.42 3.41
N LYS A 102 -2.12 -0.14 4.52
CA LYS A 102 -2.61 -1.14 5.48
C LYS A 102 -4.13 -1.13 5.43
N SER A 103 -4.79 -2.29 5.41
CA SER A 103 -6.26 -2.36 5.40
C SER A 103 -6.79 -3.52 6.24
N TRP A 104 -8.03 -3.40 6.73
CA TRP A 104 -8.75 -4.52 7.32
C TRP A 104 -9.45 -5.39 6.27
N PHE A 105 -9.51 -4.92 5.02
CA PHE A 105 -10.18 -5.58 3.90
C PHE A 105 -9.20 -5.83 2.75
N PRO A 106 -9.49 -6.77 1.84
CA PRO A 106 -8.69 -7.01 0.64
C PRO A 106 -8.95 -5.93 -0.43
N VAL A 107 -8.77 -4.64 -0.08
CA VAL A 107 -9.21 -3.53 -0.95
C VAL A 107 -8.43 -3.44 -2.25
N TRP A 108 -7.20 -3.97 -2.29
CA TRP A 108 -6.45 -4.03 -3.54
C TRP A 108 -7.12 -4.99 -4.53
N GLU A 109 -7.47 -6.18 -4.07
CA GLU A 109 -8.16 -7.18 -4.87
C GLU A 109 -9.55 -6.66 -5.30
N ILE A 110 -10.30 -6.01 -4.40
CA ILE A 110 -11.57 -5.34 -4.74
C ILE A 110 -11.35 -4.28 -5.84
N TRP A 111 -10.31 -3.47 -5.72
CA TRP A 111 -9.99 -2.43 -6.70
C TRP A 111 -9.63 -3.01 -8.07
N GLN A 112 -8.88 -4.12 -8.10
CA GLN A 112 -8.54 -4.82 -9.35
C GLN A 112 -9.78 -5.40 -10.03
N GLU A 113 -10.63 -6.11 -9.29
CA GLU A 113 -11.89 -6.64 -9.83
C GLU A 113 -12.79 -5.52 -10.37
N SER A 114 -12.91 -4.42 -9.62
CA SER A 114 -13.68 -3.24 -10.04
C SER A 114 -13.13 -2.59 -11.31
N THR A 115 -11.80 -2.56 -11.46
CA THR A 115 -11.13 -2.00 -12.63
C THR A 115 -11.35 -2.86 -13.87
N ASN A 116 -11.42 -4.19 -13.72
CA ASN A 116 -11.55 -5.14 -14.82
C ASN A 116 -13.00 -5.44 -15.23
N ALA A 117 -13.96 -5.26 -14.34
CA ALA A 117 -15.38 -5.43 -14.66
C ALA A 117 -15.85 -4.34 -15.64
N ASP A 118 -16.83 -4.63 -16.50
CA ASP A 118 -17.53 -3.58 -17.26
C ASP A 118 -18.63 -2.92 -16.41
N GLU A 119 -19.30 -3.71 -15.56
CA GLU A 119 -20.41 -3.29 -14.69
C GLU A 119 -20.07 -3.47 -13.20
N THR A 120 -21.07 -3.80 -12.35
CA THR A 120 -20.83 -4.04 -10.93
C THR A 120 -19.90 -5.24 -10.75
N PRO A 121 -18.77 -5.10 -10.02
CA PRO A 121 -17.81 -6.18 -9.88
C PRO A 121 -18.39 -7.36 -9.10
N ASP A 122 -18.03 -8.58 -9.53
CA ASP A 122 -18.35 -9.78 -8.76
C ASP A 122 -17.35 -9.97 -7.61
N LEU A 123 -17.79 -9.58 -6.42
CA LEU A 123 -16.97 -9.68 -5.20
C LEU A 123 -17.23 -10.97 -4.40
N ILE A 124 -17.97 -11.95 -4.96
CA ILE A 124 -18.42 -13.14 -4.22
C ILE A 124 -17.28 -14.00 -3.68
N ASN A 125 -16.12 -13.97 -4.35
CA ASN A 125 -14.95 -14.76 -3.98
C ASN A 125 -13.98 -14.02 -3.04
N LEU A 126 -14.31 -12.79 -2.63
CA LEU A 126 -13.46 -11.98 -1.75
C LEU A 126 -13.96 -12.01 -0.31
N ASP A 127 -13.01 -11.99 0.62
CA ASP A 127 -13.31 -11.88 2.04
C ASP A 127 -13.66 -10.43 2.38
N LEU A 128 -14.94 -10.09 2.25
CA LEU A 128 -15.46 -8.75 2.52
C LEU A 128 -15.66 -8.47 4.01
N GLN A 129 -15.28 -9.39 4.89
CA GLN A 129 -15.34 -9.20 6.34
C GLN A 129 -14.03 -8.56 6.85
N PRO A 130 -14.12 -7.63 7.81
CA PRO A 130 -12.93 -6.97 8.33
C PRO A 130 -12.05 -7.94 9.12
N LYS A 131 -10.78 -8.09 8.73
CA LYS A 131 -9.80 -8.93 9.43
C LYS A 131 -9.14 -8.24 10.63
N VAL A 132 -9.92 -7.90 11.66
CA VAL A 132 -9.47 -7.13 12.83
C VAL A 132 -8.20 -7.68 13.50
N LYS A 133 -7.95 -8.99 13.44
CA LYS A 133 -6.73 -9.62 14.01
C LYS A 133 -5.55 -9.71 13.05
N LYS A 134 -5.78 -9.68 11.74
CA LYS A 134 -4.77 -9.90 10.70
C LYS A 134 -5.03 -8.96 9.51
N PRO A 135 -4.66 -7.67 9.64
CA PRO A 135 -4.86 -6.72 8.55
C PRO A 135 -4.01 -7.13 7.34
N TYR A 136 -4.45 -6.68 6.18
CA TYR A 136 -3.70 -6.71 4.94
C TYR A 136 -2.64 -5.60 4.95
N PHE A 137 -1.44 -5.93 4.50
CA PHE A 137 -0.34 -5.00 4.34
C PHE A 137 0.12 -5.05 2.89
N TYR A 138 0.09 -3.90 2.23
CA TYR A 138 0.47 -3.75 0.84
C TYR A 138 1.59 -2.73 0.71
N ILE A 139 2.49 -3.01 -0.22
CA ILE A 139 3.39 -2.02 -0.81
C ILE A 139 2.82 -1.70 -2.18
N ILE A 140 2.37 -0.47 -2.39
CA ILE A 140 1.93 0.02 -3.70
C ILE A 140 3.14 0.64 -4.37
N ASN A 141 3.49 0.18 -5.56
CA ASN A 141 4.54 0.77 -6.39
C ASN A 141 3.93 1.30 -7.68
N GLN A 142 4.11 2.60 -7.93
CA GLN A 142 3.71 3.23 -9.18
C GLN A 142 4.78 2.98 -10.25
N SER A 143 4.36 2.45 -11.39
CA SER A 143 5.22 2.22 -12.56
C SER A 143 4.66 2.86 -13.82
N ASP A 144 5.45 2.88 -14.89
CA ASP A 144 5.00 3.32 -16.24
C ASP A 144 3.77 2.53 -16.73
N LYS A 145 3.57 1.30 -16.25
CA LYS A 145 2.43 0.44 -16.62
C LYS A 145 1.23 0.60 -15.67
N GLY A 146 1.31 1.52 -14.71
CA GLY A 146 0.30 1.74 -13.67
C GLY A 146 0.72 1.24 -12.28
N PRO A 147 -0.19 1.37 -11.30
CA PRO A 147 0.03 0.94 -9.93
C PRO A 147 0.07 -0.60 -9.84
N ASN A 148 0.95 -1.12 -8.99
CA ASN A 148 0.94 -2.52 -8.58
C ASN A 148 1.01 -2.58 -7.07
N ALA A 149 0.22 -3.45 -6.43
CA ALA A 149 0.37 -3.74 -5.01
C ALA A 149 0.99 -5.10 -4.77
N TYR A 150 1.87 -5.14 -3.78
CA TYR A 150 2.52 -6.34 -3.31
C TYR A 150 2.04 -6.65 -1.90
N PRO A 151 1.23 -7.71 -1.70
CA PRO A 151 0.88 -8.14 -0.36
C PRO A 151 2.15 -8.65 0.35
N VAL A 152 2.38 -8.15 1.56
CA VAL A 152 3.57 -8.45 2.36
C VAL A 152 3.22 -8.78 3.80
N LYS A 153 4.17 -9.40 4.49
CA LYS A 153 4.05 -9.61 5.93
C LYS A 153 4.22 -8.27 6.67
N LYS A 154 3.58 -8.16 7.83
CA LYS A 154 3.70 -7.01 8.76
C LYS A 154 5.15 -6.58 9.01
N SER A 155 6.06 -7.53 9.21
CA SER A 155 7.48 -7.24 9.45
C SER A 155 8.18 -6.58 8.26
N ILE A 156 7.85 -6.97 7.02
CA ILE A 156 8.37 -6.33 5.80
C ILE A 156 7.79 -4.93 5.63
N TYR A 157 6.49 -4.77 5.91
CA TYR A 157 5.82 -3.48 5.87
C TYR A 157 6.48 -2.47 6.83
N HIS A 158 6.68 -2.85 8.09
CA HIS A 158 7.32 -1.98 9.08
C HIS A 158 8.81 -1.73 8.80
N LEU A 159 9.50 -2.70 8.19
CA LEU A 159 10.86 -2.49 7.72
C LEU A 159 10.90 -1.36 6.68
N ILE A 160 10.06 -1.44 5.65
CA ILE A 160 9.97 -0.40 4.61
C ILE A 160 9.49 0.93 5.18
N GLU A 161 8.52 0.91 6.09
CA GLU A 161 8.02 2.10 6.77
C GLU A 161 9.14 2.83 7.53
N GLY A 162 9.97 2.09 8.25
CA GLY A 162 11.11 2.66 8.97
C GLY A 162 12.12 3.31 8.03
N ILE A 163 12.41 2.67 6.89
CA ILE A 163 13.36 3.17 5.89
C ILE A 163 12.82 4.42 5.20
N LEU A 164 11.53 4.44 4.82
CA LEU A 164 10.89 5.63 4.23
C LEU A 164 10.85 6.83 5.18
N ARG A 165 10.89 6.60 6.51
CA ARG A 165 11.02 7.65 7.53
C ARG A 165 12.46 8.14 7.72
N GLY A 166 13.41 7.69 6.90
CA GLY A 166 14.81 8.09 6.95
C GLY A 166 15.67 7.32 7.96
N ASN A 167 15.18 6.22 8.53
CA ASN A 167 16.00 5.39 9.40
C ASN A 167 16.89 4.47 8.55
N SER A 168 18.11 4.21 9.02
CA SER A 168 18.98 3.21 8.39
C SER A 168 18.35 1.81 8.46
N PHE A 169 18.65 0.98 7.46
CA PHE A 169 18.22 -0.43 7.42
C PHE A 169 18.57 -1.17 8.72
N SER A 170 19.80 -0.99 9.23
CA SER A 170 20.27 -1.59 10.48
C SER A 170 19.47 -1.17 11.72
N SER A 171 19.13 0.12 11.83
CA SER A 171 18.37 0.65 12.96
C SER A 171 16.96 0.04 13.02
N VAL A 172 16.31 -0.07 11.87
CA VAL A 172 14.97 -0.66 11.79
C VAL A 172 15.03 -2.17 12.04
N ALA A 173 16.03 -2.85 11.47
CA ALA A 173 16.29 -4.28 11.67
C ALA A 173 16.46 -4.63 13.15
N ALA A 174 17.29 -3.89 13.88
CA ALA A 174 17.55 -4.09 15.30
C ALA A 174 16.27 -3.94 16.14
N LYS A 175 15.46 -2.92 15.85
CA LYS A 175 14.16 -2.69 16.54
C LYS A 175 13.19 -3.86 16.30
N LEU A 176 13.05 -4.31 15.05
CA LEU A 176 12.15 -5.43 14.73
C LEU A 176 12.58 -6.73 15.41
N TYR A 177 13.88 -7.00 15.49
CA TYR A 177 14.43 -8.17 16.17
C TYR A 177 14.12 -8.16 17.69
N ALA A 178 14.18 -6.99 18.33
CA ALA A 178 13.89 -6.84 19.76
C ALA A 178 12.40 -7.06 20.12
N HIS A 179 11.47 -6.87 19.18
CA HIS A 179 10.02 -6.88 19.45
C HIS A 179 9.31 -8.24 19.28
N LYS A 180 10.01 -9.38 19.42
CA LYS A 180 9.46 -10.76 19.28
C LYS A 180 8.89 -11.12 17.90
N GLU A 181 9.05 -10.26 16.88
CA GLU A 181 8.81 -10.60 15.47
C GLU A 181 10.17 -10.70 14.74
N PRO A 182 10.99 -11.74 15.01
CA PRO A 182 12.32 -11.85 14.41
C PRO A 182 12.19 -11.91 12.89
N ILE A 183 12.74 -10.88 12.24
CA ILE A 183 12.84 -10.81 10.79
C ILE A 183 14.13 -11.49 10.36
N VAL A 184 14.03 -12.46 9.45
CA VAL A 184 15.23 -12.99 8.78
C VAL A 184 15.65 -11.97 7.74
N LEU A 185 16.67 -11.16 8.06
CA LEU A 185 17.06 -10.00 7.26
C LEU A 185 17.40 -10.36 5.82
N THR A 186 18.05 -11.51 5.59
CA THR A 186 18.31 -12.05 4.25
C THR A 186 17.02 -12.26 3.45
N LYS A 187 15.99 -12.86 4.08
CA LYS A 187 14.70 -13.09 3.42
C LYS A 187 13.96 -11.78 3.16
N ALA A 188 14.08 -10.82 4.08
CA ALA A 188 13.47 -9.51 3.92
C ALA A 188 14.11 -8.72 2.77
N LEU A 189 15.44 -8.70 2.74
CA LEU A 189 16.22 -8.04 1.69
C LEU A 189 15.96 -8.68 0.33
N ASN A 190 16.03 -10.02 0.23
CA ASN A 190 15.68 -10.75 -0.99
C ASN A 190 14.25 -10.46 -1.45
N LYS A 191 13.30 -10.32 -0.51
CA LYS A 191 11.93 -9.95 -0.85
C LYS A 191 11.89 -8.54 -1.43
N ILE A 192 12.48 -7.54 -0.77
CA ILE A 192 12.51 -6.16 -1.25
C ILE A 192 13.17 -6.06 -2.64
N GLN A 193 14.26 -6.79 -2.88
CA GLN A 193 14.89 -6.90 -4.20
C GLN A 193 13.99 -7.55 -5.25
N SER A 194 13.34 -8.68 -4.92
CA SER A 194 12.46 -9.38 -5.85
C SER A 194 11.28 -8.53 -6.30
N LEU A 195 10.86 -7.60 -5.44
CA LEU A 195 9.82 -6.62 -5.72
C LEU A 195 10.35 -5.40 -6.51
N ARG A 196 11.66 -5.35 -6.79
CA ARG A 196 12.36 -4.28 -7.50
C ARG A 196 12.09 -2.91 -6.88
N LEU A 197 12.23 -2.82 -5.56
CA LEU A 197 11.90 -1.62 -4.77
C LEU A 197 13.12 -0.79 -4.39
N ILE A 198 14.33 -1.23 -4.75
CA ILE A 198 15.59 -0.62 -4.32
C ILE A 198 16.10 0.34 -5.39
N ASP A 199 16.35 1.57 -4.97
CA ASP A 199 16.85 2.67 -5.80
C ASP A 199 18.37 2.77 -5.78
N ASN A 200 18.94 2.68 -4.58
CA ASN A 200 20.38 2.59 -4.37
C ASN A 200 20.66 1.52 -3.33
N TYR A 201 21.75 0.81 -3.52
CA TYR A 201 22.25 -0.16 -2.58
C TYR A 201 23.78 -0.13 -2.53
N GLN A 202 24.33 -0.05 -1.33
CA GLN A 202 25.75 -0.06 -1.08
C GLN A 202 26.08 -0.97 0.11
N ILE A 203 27.17 -1.71 0.00
CA ILE A 203 27.78 -2.45 1.12
C ILE A 203 29.09 -1.75 1.45
N ASP A 204 29.20 -1.23 2.67
CA ASP A 204 30.48 -0.79 3.19
C ASP A 204 31.41 -1.99 3.34
N GLN A 205 32.52 -1.97 2.61
CA GLN A 205 33.52 -3.05 2.60
C GLN A 205 34.55 -2.91 3.71
N ARG A 206 34.44 -1.88 4.56
CA ARG A 206 35.31 -1.66 5.73
C ARG A 206 35.09 -2.68 6.85
#